data_AF-A0A6S8YPC0-F1
#
_entry.id   AF-A0A6S8YPC0-F1
#
_cell.length_a   1.000
_cell.length_b   1.000
_cell.length_c   1.000
_cell.angle_alpha   90.00
_cell.angle_beta   90.00
_cell.angle_gamma   90.00
#
_symmetry.space_group_name_H-M   'P 1'
#
loop_
_entity.id
_entity.type
_entity.pdbx_description
1 polymer ?
#
loop_
_entity_poly.entity_id
_entity_poly.type
_entity_poly.pdbx_seq_one_letter_code
_entity_poly.pdbx_strand_id
1 'polypeptide(L)'
;MQCNGLIISHGKSKQNKTTTELNWNQYNTIAGTSNADFVAIENIKSRMWGLQFHPEVTHSPRGNDIIKNFVVGIAGAKQDWVMTDYANEFIESVRIQVGETGHVIGAVSGGVDSTVAAVLMNKAIGHRFHAVMVDNGCLRKDEAKNVLKRLRGDCGIDLKCVDASDRFLGLLAGVTDPEKKRKIIGGTFIDIFQEESEKIIKEHGQCDWLLQGTLYPDVIESISYKGPSATIKTHHNVGGLPASMRLKLIEPLREL
;
A
#
# COMPACT_ATOMS: atom_id res chain seq x y z
N MET A 1 14.10 -8.16 -21.14
CA MET A 1 14.51 -9.58 -21.10
C MET A 1 13.41 -10.36 -20.41
N GLN A 2 12.80 -11.35 -21.07
CA GLN A 2 11.87 -12.27 -20.38
C GLN A 2 12.69 -13.44 -19.80
N CYS A 3 12.83 -13.48 -18.48
CA CYS A 3 13.23 -14.68 -17.74
C CYS A 3 11.98 -15.20 -17.03
N ASN A 4 11.64 -16.47 -17.23
CA ASN A 4 10.46 -17.07 -16.63
C ASN A 4 10.89 -17.93 -15.43
N GLY A 5 10.45 -17.58 -14.23
CA GLY A 5 10.60 -18.40 -13.03
C GLY A 5 9.41 -19.36 -12.89
N LEU A 6 9.66 -20.61 -12.50
CA LEU A 6 8.63 -21.59 -12.19
C LEU A 6 8.72 -21.94 -10.69
N ILE A 7 7.70 -21.64 -9.90
CA ILE A 7 7.61 -22.14 -8.52
C ILE A 7 6.75 -23.41 -8.56
N ILE A 8 7.32 -24.54 -8.19
CA ILE A 8 6.59 -25.81 -8.09
C ILE A 8 6.32 -26.04 -6.60
N SER A 9 5.06 -25.99 -6.16
CA SER A 9 4.74 -26.31 -4.75
C SER A 9 4.61 -27.83 -4.55
N HIS A 10 4.84 -28.29 -3.31
CA HIS A 10 4.92 -29.70 -2.88
C HIS A 10 3.69 -30.56 -3.23
N GLY A 11 2.56 -29.95 -3.63
CA GLY A 11 1.33 -30.67 -3.99
C GLY A 11 1.40 -31.48 -5.29
N LYS A 12 2.42 -31.26 -6.14
CA LYS A 12 2.62 -32.03 -7.39
C LYS A 12 4.11 -32.36 -7.55
N SER A 13 4.52 -33.53 -7.10
CA SER A 13 5.82 -34.08 -7.46
C SER A 13 5.82 -34.47 -8.94
N LYS A 14 7.00 -34.52 -9.57
CA LYS A 14 7.21 -35.01 -10.94
C LYS A 14 6.63 -36.42 -11.18
N GLN A 15 6.33 -37.17 -10.11
CA GLN A 15 5.73 -38.51 -10.18
C GLN A 15 4.22 -38.48 -10.46
N ASN A 16 3.51 -37.37 -10.19
CA ASN A 16 2.09 -37.23 -10.51
C ASN A 16 1.89 -36.53 -11.87
N LYS A 17 1.89 -37.35 -12.93
CA LYS A 17 1.52 -36.98 -14.31
C LYS A 17 0.08 -36.44 -14.39
N THR A 18 -0.13 -35.14 -14.16
CA THR A 18 -1.37 -34.42 -14.58
C THR A 18 -1.15 -32.93 -14.89
N THR A 19 0.07 -32.48 -15.15
CA THR A 19 0.32 -31.21 -15.85
C THR A 19 0.89 -31.53 -17.23
N THR A 20 -0.02 -31.76 -18.17
CA THR A 20 0.21 -31.66 -19.62
C THR A 20 0.91 -30.33 -19.92
N GLU A 21 1.99 -30.37 -20.72
CA GLU A 21 2.65 -29.26 -21.48
C GLU A 21 4.14 -29.01 -21.24
N LEU A 22 4.80 -29.53 -20.19
CA LEU A 22 6.26 -29.37 -20.05
C LEU A 22 7.03 -30.61 -20.51
N ASN A 23 7.91 -30.45 -21.51
CA ASN A 23 8.87 -31.48 -21.91
C ASN A 23 10.02 -31.56 -20.89
N TRP A 24 9.82 -32.38 -19.85
CA TRP A 24 10.74 -32.52 -18.72
C TRP A 24 12.14 -33.02 -19.07
N ASN A 25 12.36 -33.59 -20.26
CA ASN A 25 13.67 -34.06 -20.71
C ASN A 25 14.64 -32.91 -21.04
N GLN A 26 14.12 -31.68 -21.15
CA GLN A 26 14.92 -30.49 -21.44
C GLN A 26 15.47 -29.81 -20.18
N TYR A 27 15.16 -30.34 -18.99
CA TYR A 27 15.55 -29.77 -17.70
C TYR A 27 16.57 -30.66 -17.00
N ASN A 28 17.62 -30.03 -16.49
CA ASN A 28 18.62 -30.67 -15.64
C ASN A 28 18.19 -30.54 -14.17
N THR A 29 18.34 -31.62 -13.41
CA THR A 29 18.20 -31.57 -11.94
C THR A 29 19.46 -30.98 -11.34
N ILE A 30 19.31 -29.96 -10.49
CA ILE A 30 20.42 -29.27 -9.81
C ILE A 30 20.34 -29.35 -8.28
N ALA A 31 19.24 -29.84 -7.71
CA ALA A 31 19.14 -30.21 -6.31
C ALA A 31 18.12 -31.32 -6.07
N GLY A 32 18.37 -32.14 -5.04
CA GLY A 32 17.48 -33.19 -4.55
C GLY A 32 17.58 -33.33 -3.03
N THR A 33 16.66 -34.08 -2.45
CA THR A 33 16.68 -34.50 -1.03
C THR A 33 16.42 -36.01 -0.98
N SER A 34 16.58 -36.63 0.19
CA SER A 34 16.29 -38.06 0.38
C SER A 34 14.86 -38.45 -0.01
N ASN A 35 13.91 -37.50 0.04
CA ASN A 35 12.48 -37.75 -0.17
C ASN A 35 11.95 -37.09 -1.45
N ALA A 36 12.80 -36.41 -2.22
CA ALA A 36 12.41 -35.75 -3.47
C ALA A 36 13.62 -35.56 -4.40
N ASP A 37 13.58 -36.22 -5.55
CA ASP A 37 14.68 -36.21 -6.52
C ASP A 37 14.78 -34.88 -7.32
N PHE A 38 13.70 -34.09 -7.35
CA PHE A 38 13.58 -32.89 -8.19
C PHE A 38 13.26 -31.65 -7.36
N VAL A 39 14.19 -31.25 -6.50
CA VAL A 39 14.01 -30.08 -5.62
C VAL A 39 14.34 -28.77 -6.35
N ALA A 40 15.32 -28.80 -7.25
CA ALA A 40 15.60 -27.69 -8.14
C ALA A 40 15.95 -28.19 -9.53
N ILE A 41 15.47 -27.49 -10.55
CA ILE A 41 15.71 -27.79 -11.95
C ILE A 41 16.10 -26.54 -12.72
N GLU A 42 16.78 -26.72 -13.84
CA GLU A 42 17.10 -25.64 -14.76
C GLU A 42 17.01 -26.07 -16.22
N ASN A 43 16.74 -25.12 -17.09
CA ASN A 43 16.96 -25.21 -18.52
C ASN A 43 17.64 -23.91 -18.97
N ILE A 44 18.95 -23.98 -19.17
CA ILE A 44 19.77 -22.83 -19.56
C ILE A 44 19.35 -22.28 -20.93
N LYS A 45 18.97 -23.17 -21.87
CA LYS A 45 18.58 -22.77 -23.23
C LYS A 45 17.31 -21.92 -23.24
N SER A 46 16.30 -22.33 -22.45
CA SER A 46 15.05 -21.58 -22.32
C SER A 46 15.11 -20.52 -21.22
N ARG A 47 16.22 -20.41 -20.49
CA ARG A 47 16.39 -19.52 -19.32
C ARG A 47 15.25 -19.70 -18.32
N MET A 48 15.01 -20.95 -17.93
CA MET A 48 13.99 -21.31 -16.96
C MET A 48 14.62 -22.04 -15.77
N TRP A 49 14.17 -21.67 -14.57
CA TRP A 49 14.59 -22.29 -13.32
C TRP A 49 13.35 -22.64 -12.50
N GLY A 50 13.40 -23.79 -11.85
CA GLY A 50 12.32 -24.32 -11.03
C GLY A 50 12.80 -24.64 -9.62
N LEU A 51 12.04 -24.22 -8.61
CA LEU A 51 12.28 -24.57 -7.21
C LEU A 51 11.04 -25.27 -6.64
N GLN A 52 11.27 -26.33 -5.87
CA GLN A 52 10.22 -27.08 -5.16
C GLN A 52 9.97 -26.53 -3.74
N PHE A 53 10.68 -25.48 -3.34
CA PHE A 53 10.58 -24.84 -2.04
C PHE A 53 10.54 -23.30 -2.19
N HIS A 54 10.24 -22.62 -1.09
CA HIS A 54 10.07 -21.17 -1.02
C HIS A 54 11.38 -20.49 -0.57
N PRO A 55 12.19 -19.91 -1.48
CA PRO A 55 13.38 -19.18 -1.07
C PRO A 55 13.06 -17.84 -0.38
N GLU A 56 11.84 -17.34 -0.48
CA GLU A 56 11.39 -16.06 0.09
C GLU A 56 11.08 -16.14 1.60
N VAL A 57 10.90 -17.33 2.16
CA VAL A 57 10.53 -17.51 3.58
C VAL A 57 11.75 -17.61 4.48
N THR A 58 11.60 -17.19 5.73
CA THR A 58 12.65 -17.23 6.77
C THR A 58 13.14 -18.66 7.08
N HIS A 59 12.35 -19.67 6.78
CA HIS A 59 12.71 -21.09 6.92
C HIS A 59 13.75 -21.56 5.89
N SER A 60 14.12 -20.73 4.92
CA SER A 60 15.19 -20.97 3.95
C SER A 60 16.40 -20.10 4.32
N PRO A 61 17.39 -20.58 5.12
CA PRO A 61 18.47 -19.74 5.66
C PRO A 61 19.30 -19.03 4.59
N ARG A 62 19.41 -19.61 3.39
CA ARG A 62 20.11 -19.05 2.22
C ARG A 62 19.17 -18.63 1.09
N GLY A 63 17.90 -18.43 1.40
CA GLY A 63 16.88 -18.03 0.43
C GLY A 63 17.21 -16.72 -0.29
N ASN A 64 17.70 -15.73 0.46
CA ASN A 64 18.16 -14.46 -0.10
C ASN A 64 19.32 -14.61 -1.09
N ASP A 65 20.26 -15.53 -0.85
CA ASP A 65 21.36 -15.81 -1.79
C ASP A 65 20.81 -16.35 -3.12
N ILE A 66 19.82 -17.25 -3.06
CA ILE A 66 19.18 -17.84 -4.24
C ILE A 66 18.47 -16.76 -5.06
N ILE A 67 17.66 -15.91 -4.39
CA ILE A 67 16.94 -14.81 -5.03
C ILE A 67 17.95 -13.83 -5.65
N LYS A 68 19.01 -13.45 -4.94
CA LYS A 68 20.03 -12.54 -5.44
C LYS A 68 20.75 -13.11 -6.67
N ASN A 69 21.15 -14.38 -6.63
CA ASN A 69 21.78 -15.05 -7.76
C ASN A 69 20.88 -15.06 -8.99
N PHE A 70 19.58 -15.27 -8.79
CA PHE A 70 18.61 -15.24 -9.88
C PHE A 70 18.40 -13.82 -10.43
N VAL A 71 18.05 -12.87 -9.57
CA VAL A 71 17.68 -11.49 -9.99
C VAL A 71 18.89 -10.75 -10.57
N VAL A 72 20.03 -10.78 -9.88
CA VAL A 72 21.23 -10.02 -10.30
C VAL A 72 22.08 -10.83 -11.26
N GLY A 73 22.40 -12.07 -10.90
CA GLY A 73 23.35 -12.89 -11.68
C GLY A 73 22.74 -13.41 -12.99
N ILE A 74 21.55 -14.01 -12.92
CA ILE A 74 20.94 -14.67 -14.06
C ILE A 74 20.13 -13.68 -14.90
N ALA A 75 19.17 -12.98 -14.30
CA ALA A 75 18.29 -12.05 -15.00
C ALA A 75 18.99 -10.73 -15.37
N GLY A 76 20.13 -10.42 -14.74
CA GLY A 76 20.91 -9.21 -15.03
C GLY A 76 20.22 -7.93 -14.57
N ALA A 77 19.30 -8.02 -13.60
CA ALA A 77 18.64 -6.84 -13.06
C ALA A 77 19.65 -5.98 -12.30
N LYS A 78 19.58 -4.66 -12.52
CA LYS A 78 20.37 -3.70 -11.77
C LYS A 78 19.83 -3.60 -10.34
N GLN A 79 20.71 -3.26 -9.41
CA GLN A 79 20.35 -2.98 -8.01
C GLN A 79 20.17 -1.48 -7.81
N ASP A 80 19.30 -0.87 -8.63
CA ASP A 80 19.03 0.57 -8.66
C ASP A 80 17.77 0.97 -7.89
N TRP A 81 17.05 0.01 -7.29
CA TRP A 81 15.96 0.30 -6.37
C TRP A 81 16.47 0.73 -4.99
N VAL A 82 16.61 2.04 -4.78
CA VAL A 82 17.04 2.63 -3.51
C VAL A 82 15.96 3.57 -2.97
N MET A 83 15.50 3.33 -1.74
CA MET A 83 14.39 4.07 -1.14
C MET A 83 14.60 5.60 -1.04
N THR A 84 15.85 6.05 -0.91
CA THR A 84 16.16 7.49 -0.87
C THR A 84 15.87 8.18 -2.20
N ASP A 85 16.13 7.48 -3.30
CA ASP A 85 15.91 8.02 -4.65
C ASP A 85 14.40 8.13 -4.88
N TYR A 86 13.64 7.11 -4.48
CA TYR A 86 12.18 7.11 -4.54
C TYR A 86 11.54 8.30 -3.80
N ALA A 87 12.01 8.61 -2.58
CA ALA A 87 11.45 9.72 -1.81
C ALA A 87 11.65 11.08 -2.50
N ASN A 88 12.82 11.29 -3.13
CA ASN A 88 13.13 12.52 -3.85
C ASN A 88 12.35 12.60 -5.18
N GLU A 89 12.28 11.49 -5.92
CA GLU A 89 11.48 11.39 -7.15
C GLU A 89 10.00 11.69 -6.87
N PHE A 90 9.46 11.14 -5.78
CA PHE A 90 8.10 11.44 -5.35
C PHE A 90 7.91 12.94 -5.06
N ILE A 91 8.79 13.54 -4.27
CA ILE A 91 8.73 14.97 -3.94
C ILE A 91 8.71 15.84 -5.20
N GLU A 92 9.57 15.55 -6.17
CA GLU A 92 9.63 16.28 -7.43
C GLU A 92 8.38 16.03 -8.29
N SER A 93 7.90 14.79 -8.37
CA SER A 93 6.66 14.47 -9.09
C SER A 93 5.45 15.23 -8.55
N VAL A 94 5.34 15.35 -7.23
CA VAL A 94 4.27 16.12 -6.56
C VAL A 94 4.38 17.59 -6.89
N ARG A 95 5.59 18.18 -6.85
CA ARG A 95 5.80 19.59 -7.21
C ARG A 95 5.33 19.87 -8.62
N ILE A 96 5.66 19.00 -9.57
CA ILE A 96 5.24 19.11 -10.98
C ILE A 96 3.71 18.95 -11.09
N GLN A 97 3.14 17.94 -10.44
CA GLN A 97 1.71 17.60 -10.55
C GLN A 97 0.82 18.67 -9.91
N VAL A 98 1.18 19.16 -8.73
CA VAL A 98 0.44 20.17 -7.97
C VAL A 98 0.73 21.57 -8.50
N GLY A 99 1.91 21.79 -9.07
CA GLY A 99 2.37 23.09 -9.55
C GLY A 99 2.74 24.06 -8.44
N GLU A 100 3.02 25.31 -8.84
CA GLU A 100 3.52 26.36 -7.94
C GLU A 100 2.47 26.86 -6.94
N THR A 101 1.19 26.89 -7.33
CA THR A 101 0.11 27.48 -6.55
C THR A 101 -0.92 26.49 -6.04
N GLY A 102 -0.85 25.22 -6.45
CA GLY A 102 -1.83 24.21 -6.07
C GLY A 102 -1.78 23.87 -4.58
N HIS A 103 -2.93 23.60 -4.00
CA HIS A 103 -3.07 23.12 -2.63
C HIS A 103 -3.49 21.65 -2.60
N VAL A 104 -3.11 20.95 -1.53
CA VAL A 104 -3.43 19.54 -1.30
C VAL A 104 -4.05 19.41 0.08
N ILE A 105 -5.21 18.76 0.18
CA ILE A 105 -5.79 18.35 1.46
C ILE A 105 -5.43 16.89 1.71
N GLY A 106 -5.24 16.48 2.95
CA GLY A 106 -4.99 15.08 3.29
C GLY A 106 -5.63 14.66 4.61
N ALA A 107 -6.17 13.44 4.64
CA ALA A 107 -6.60 12.81 5.88
C ALA A 107 -5.40 12.15 6.58
N VAL A 108 -5.16 12.51 7.85
CA VAL A 108 -4.08 11.95 8.66
C VAL A 108 -4.66 11.28 9.91
N SER A 109 -4.44 9.97 10.04
CA SER A 109 -4.97 9.19 11.18
C SER A 109 -4.01 9.09 12.35
N GLY A 110 -2.73 9.43 12.14
CA GLY A 110 -1.63 9.13 13.08
C GLY A 110 -0.99 7.75 12.85
N GLY A 111 -1.55 6.94 11.95
CA GLY A 111 -0.89 5.73 11.45
C GLY A 111 0.39 6.07 10.69
N VAL A 112 1.33 5.10 10.62
CA VAL A 112 2.65 5.29 10.01
C VAL A 112 2.52 5.72 8.55
N ASP A 113 1.65 5.09 7.78
CA ASP A 113 1.50 5.36 6.34
C ASP A 113 1.03 6.79 6.07
N SER A 114 -0.07 7.20 6.72
CA SER A 114 -0.59 8.57 6.62
C SER A 114 0.40 9.62 7.13
N THR A 115 1.22 9.26 8.13
CA THR A 115 2.26 10.14 8.68
C THR A 115 3.41 10.32 7.70
N VAL A 116 3.90 9.24 7.08
CA VAL A 116 4.96 9.30 6.08
C VAL A 116 4.49 10.08 4.86
N ALA A 117 3.28 9.80 4.37
CA ALA A 117 2.65 10.54 3.28
C ALA A 117 2.56 12.05 3.57
N ALA A 118 2.11 12.42 4.79
CA ALA A 118 2.01 13.80 5.22
C ALA A 118 3.37 14.51 5.30
N VAL A 119 4.40 13.82 5.80
CA VAL A 119 5.78 14.37 5.85
C VAL A 119 6.35 14.59 4.45
N LEU A 120 6.15 13.64 3.53
CA LEU A 120 6.59 13.78 2.14
C LEU A 120 5.88 14.95 1.45
N MET A 121 4.57 15.09 1.67
CA MET A 121 3.78 16.19 1.11
C MET A 121 4.24 17.55 1.66
N ASN A 122 4.48 17.65 2.97
CA ASN A 122 5.02 18.87 3.57
C ASN A 122 6.43 19.21 3.04
N LYS A 123 7.29 18.23 2.78
CA LYS A 123 8.59 18.46 2.11
C LYS A 123 8.43 18.93 0.67
N ALA A 124 7.41 18.45 -0.04
CA ALA A 124 7.18 18.81 -1.43
C ALA A 124 6.62 20.23 -1.59
N ILE A 125 5.58 20.59 -0.84
CA ILE A 125 4.81 21.82 -1.06
C ILE A 125 4.64 22.71 0.18
N GLY A 126 5.18 22.29 1.33
CA GLY A 126 5.17 23.06 2.58
C GLY A 126 3.75 23.38 3.06
N HIS A 127 3.55 24.65 3.43
CA HIS A 127 2.29 25.19 3.93
C HIS A 127 1.09 25.08 2.96
N ARG A 128 1.30 24.64 1.72
CA ARG A 128 0.21 24.36 0.78
C ARG A 128 -0.44 22.99 1.01
N PHE A 129 0.15 22.17 1.88
CA PHE A 129 -0.44 20.93 2.36
C PHE A 129 -1.25 21.16 3.63
N HIS A 130 -2.53 20.79 3.56
CA HIS A 130 -3.51 20.94 4.63
C HIS A 130 -3.90 19.58 5.17
N ALA A 131 -3.38 19.23 6.35
CA ALA A 131 -3.67 17.95 6.98
C ALA A 131 -4.88 18.06 7.92
N VAL A 132 -5.80 17.12 7.82
CA VAL A 132 -6.95 17.00 8.72
C VAL A 132 -6.92 15.65 9.42
N MET A 133 -6.94 15.69 10.75
CA MET A 133 -7.17 14.54 11.62
C MET A 133 -8.56 14.67 12.23
N VAL A 134 -9.33 13.59 12.18
CA VAL A 134 -10.65 13.52 12.83
C VAL A 134 -10.54 12.59 14.04
N ASP A 135 -10.71 13.14 15.23
CA ASP A 135 -10.86 12.35 16.45
C ASP A 135 -12.30 11.85 16.53
N ASN A 136 -12.47 10.53 16.44
CA ASN A 136 -13.76 9.86 16.46
C ASN A 136 -14.18 9.39 17.87
N GLY A 137 -13.40 9.73 18.90
CA GLY A 137 -13.64 9.31 20.28
C GLY A 137 -13.26 7.86 20.59
N CYS A 138 -12.73 7.12 19.61
CA CYS A 138 -12.30 5.72 19.75
C CYS A 138 -10.78 5.55 19.63
N LEU A 139 -10.01 6.64 19.63
CA LEU A 139 -8.55 6.58 19.60
C LEU A 139 -7.99 6.06 20.94
N ARG A 140 -6.73 5.62 20.93
CA ARG A 140 -6.04 5.23 22.17
C ARG A 140 -5.86 6.45 23.07
N LYS A 141 -5.65 6.18 24.36
CA LYS A 141 -5.42 7.22 25.36
C LYS A 141 -4.34 8.21 24.90
N ASP A 142 -4.70 9.49 24.85
CA ASP A 142 -3.85 10.62 24.45
C ASP A 142 -3.28 10.55 23.02
N GLU A 143 -3.79 9.66 22.16
CA GLU A 143 -3.29 9.48 20.79
C GLU A 143 -3.43 10.74 19.94
N ALA A 144 -4.60 11.39 19.93
CA ALA A 144 -4.80 12.65 19.20
C ALA A 144 -3.80 13.74 19.62
N LYS A 145 -3.58 13.89 20.93
CA LYS A 145 -2.62 14.88 21.48
C LYS A 145 -1.19 14.56 21.05
N ASN A 146 -0.81 13.29 21.11
CA ASN A 146 0.53 12.84 20.72
C ASN A 146 0.79 13.02 19.22
N VAL A 147 -0.20 12.71 18.39
CA VAL A 147 -0.13 12.90 16.93
C VAL A 147 -0.03 14.40 16.61
N LEU A 148 -0.85 15.23 17.24
CA LEU A 148 -0.80 16.69 17.05
C LEU A 148 0.55 17.26 17.45
N LYS A 149 1.09 16.86 18.62
CA LYS A 149 2.41 17.29 19.09
C LYS A 149 3.50 16.91 18.08
N ARG A 150 3.50 15.67 17.61
CA ARG A 150 4.52 15.15 16.69
C ARG A 150 4.45 15.82 15.32
N LEU A 151 3.27 15.85 14.70
CA LEU A 151 3.13 16.33 13.32
C LEU A 151 3.23 17.85 13.23
N ARG A 152 2.59 18.57 14.17
CA ARG A 152 2.62 20.03 14.17
C ARG A 152 3.93 20.58 14.74
N GLY A 153 4.42 19.99 15.83
CA GLY A 153 5.65 20.41 16.49
C GLY A 153 6.90 19.93 15.76
N ASP A 154 7.13 18.61 15.76
CA ASP A 154 8.40 18.04 15.30
C ASP A 154 8.53 18.03 13.77
N CYS A 155 7.41 17.91 13.04
CA CYS A 155 7.40 17.83 11.57
C CYS A 155 6.96 19.12 10.86
N GLY A 156 6.50 20.13 11.59
CA GLY A 156 6.06 21.43 11.04
C GLY A 156 4.90 21.33 10.03
N ILE A 157 4.04 20.33 10.18
CA ILE A 157 2.86 20.12 9.32
C ILE A 157 1.71 20.94 9.90
N ASP A 158 0.99 21.70 9.05
CA ASP A 158 -0.26 22.31 9.49
C ASP A 158 -1.36 21.26 9.60
N LEU A 159 -1.45 20.68 10.80
CA LEU A 159 -2.43 19.66 11.14
C LEU A 159 -3.60 20.29 11.91
N LYS A 160 -4.78 20.21 11.31
CA LYS A 160 -6.05 20.50 11.97
C LYS A 160 -6.60 19.22 12.59
N CYS A 161 -6.82 19.24 13.90
CA CYS A 161 -7.49 18.16 14.61
C CYS A 161 -8.95 18.56 14.88
N VAL A 162 -9.90 17.80 14.36
CA VAL A 162 -11.33 17.97 14.60
C VAL A 162 -11.78 16.95 15.63
N ASP A 163 -12.24 17.44 16.79
CA ASP A 163 -12.93 16.59 17.75
C ASP A 163 -14.37 16.37 17.30
N ALA A 164 -14.68 15.14 16.91
CA ALA A 164 -16.01 14.72 16.50
C ALA A 164 -16.54 13.57 17.39
N SER A 165 -15.94 13.37 18.56
CA SER A 165 -16.22 12.24 19.46
C SER A 165 -17.71 12.08 19.74
N ASP A 166 -18.40 13.17 20.10
CA ASP A 166 -19.84 13.14 20.40
C ASP A 166 -20.70 12.72 19.19
N ARG A 167 -20.34 13.16 17.98
CA ARG A 167 -21.05 12.81 16.75
C ARG A 167 -20.91 11.32 16.45
N PHE A 168 -19.70 10.78 16.53
CA PHE A 168 -19.45 9.36 16.31
C PHE A 168 -20.11 8.49 17.37
N LEU A 169 -19.88 8.79 18.65
CA LEU A 169 -20.41 7.99 19.77
C LEU A 169 -21.94 8.04 19.82
N GLY A 170 -22.55 9.19 19.51
CA GLY A 170 -24.01 9.33 19.39
C GLY A 170 -24.59 8.45 18.27
N LEU A 171 -23.97 8.44 17.08
CA LEU A 171 -24.43 7.60 15.96
C LEU A 171 -24.20 6.10 16.18
N LEU A 172 -23.21 5.75 16.99
CA LEU A 172 -22.89 4.35 17.33
C LEU A 172 -23.70 3.81 18.51
N ALA A 173 -24.44 4.67 19.22
CA ALA A 173 -25.24 4.28 20.37
C ALA A 173 -26.25 3.18 20.00
N GLY A 174 -26.19 2.05 20.73
CA GLY A 174 -27.08 0.91 20.50
C GLY A 174 -26.80 0.09 19.23
N VAL A 175 -25.79 0.44 18.44
CA VAL A 175 -25.39 -0.33 17.25
C VAL A 175 -24.53 -1.51 17.69
N THR A 176 -24.99 -2.73 17.42
CA THR A 176 -24.26 -3.96 17.74
C THR A 176 -23.59 -4.60 16.52
N ASP A 177 -24.26 -4.54 15.36
CA ASP A 177 -23.78 -5.11 14.10
C ASP A 177 -22.48 -4.44 13.61
N PRO A 178 -21.39 -5.21 13.40
CA PRO A 178 -20.08 -4.65 13.05
C PRO A 178 -20.06 -4.01 11.65
N GLU A 179 -20.80 -4.54 10.67
CA GLU A 179 -20.84 -3.94 9.33
C GLU A 179 -21.58 -2.60 9.34
N LYS A 180 -22.67 -2.51 10.10
CA LYS A 180 -23.39 -1.25 10.32
C LYS A 180 -22.49 -0.23 11.02
N LYS A 181 -21.69 -0.63 12.02
CA LYS A 181 -20.68 0.26 12.63
C LYS A 181 -19.68 0.78 11.60
N ARG A 182 -19.12 -0.10 10.75
CA ARG A 182 -18.16 0.32 9.70
C ARG A 182 -18.77 1.34 8.73
N LYS A 183 -20.01 1.11 8.28
CA LYS A 183 -20.73 2.04 7.40
C LYS A 183 -20.96 3.40 8.06
N ILE A 184 -21.39 3.41 9.33
CA ILE A 184 -21.62 4.65 10.09
C ILE A 184 -20.30 5.41 10.26
N ILE A 185 -19.23 4.74 10.68
CA ILE A 185 -17.92 5.37 10.90
C ILE A 185 -17.39 5.95 9.58
N GLY A 186 -17.40 5.17 8.50
CA GLY A 186 -16.93 5.60 7.19
C GLY A 186 -17.72 6.79 6.64
N GLY A 187 -19.07 6.72 6.67
CA GLY A 187 -19.92 7.81 6.21
C GLY A 187 -19.74 9.08 7.04
N THR A 188 -19.72 8.97 8.36
CA THR A 188 -19.55 10.13 9.26
C THR A 188 -18.19 10.78 9.09
N PHE A 189 -17.12 9.99 8.92
CA PHE A 189 -15.79 10.50 8.63
C PHE A 189 -15.77 11.30 7.32
N ILE A 190 -16.38 10.75 6.26
CA ILE A 190 -16.48 11.41 4.97
C ILE A 190 -17.21 12.75 5.08
N ASP A 191 -18.34 12.79 5.79
CA ASP A 191 -19.11 14.03 5.98
C ASP A 191 -18.26 15.11 6.66
N ILE A 192 -17.61 14.77 7.78
CA ILE A 192 -16.75 15.70 8.53
C ILE A 192 -15.57 16.15 7.66
N PHE A 193 -14.93 15.23 6.97
CA PHE A 193 -13.79 15.55 6.12
C PHE A 193 -14.19 16.45 4.94
N GLN A 194 -15.38 16.25 4.38
CA GLN A 194 -15.93 17.16 3.37
C GLN A 194 -16.20 18.55 3.95
N GLU A 195 -16.83 18.65 5.12
CA GLU A 195 -17.07 19.93 5.82
C GLU A 195 -15.76 20.70 6.05
N GLU A 196 -14.69 20.00 6.44
CA GLU A 196 -13.37 20.61 6.63
C GLU A 196 -12.69 20.99 5.31
N SER A 197 -12.81 20.14 4.30
CA SER A 197 -12.26 20.42 2.96
C SER A 197 -12.88 21.69 2.36
N GLU A 198 -14.19 21.86 2.50
CA GLU A 198 -14.90 23.07 2.05
C GLU A 198 -14.44 24.33 2.80
N LYS A 199 -14.11 24.23 4.09
CA LYS A 199 -13.56 25.35 4.87
C LYS A 199 -12.16 25.73 4.35
N ILE A 200 -11.30 24.74 4.13
CA ILE A 200 -9.94 24.94 3.60
C ILE A 200 -9.99 25.59 2.21
N ILE A 201 -10.89 25.12 1.34
CA ILE A 201 -11.09 25.70 0.00
C ILE A 201 -11.56 27.16 0.07
N LYS A 202 -12.45 27.49 1.02
CA LYS A 202 -12.90 28.88 1.21
C LYS A 202 -11.78 29.79 1.72
N GLU A 203 -10.87 29.26 2.55
CA GLU A 203 -9.78 30.02 3.16
C GLU A 203 -8.58 30.23 2.23
N HIS A 204 -8.18 29.17 1.51
CA HIS A 204 -6.95 29.17 0.70
C HIS A 204 -7.21 29.18 -0.81
N GLY A 205 -8.47 29.11 -1.25
CA GLY A 205 -8.84 29.05 -2.66
C GLY A 205 -8.88 27.62 -3.20
N GLN A 206 -8.67 27.47 -4.50
CA GLN A 206 -8.87 26.20 -5.19
C GLN A 206 -7.91 25.12 -4.67
N CYS A 207 -8.47 24.02 -4.14
CA CYS A 207 -7.77 22.80 -3.81
C CYS A 207 -8.31 21.69 -4.71
N ASP A 208 -7.49 21.20 -5.64
CA ASP A 208 -7.87 20.16 -6.60
C ASP A 208 -7.38 18.78 -6.19
N TRP A 209 -6.62 18.66 -5.12
CA TRP A 209 -5.87 17.45 -4.79
C TRP A 209 -6.20 16.91 -3.40
N LEU A 210 -6.29 15.58 -3.32
CA LEU A 210 -6.41 14.82 -2.09
C LEU A 210 -5.24 13.85 -1.96
N LEU A 211 -4.55 13.92 -0.83
CA LEU A 211 -3.56 12.92 -0.42
C LEU A 211 -4.24 11.68 0.16
N GLN A 212 -3.88 10.50 -0.35
CA GLN A 212 -4.21 9.21 0.27
C GLN A 212 -2.94 8.40 0.54
N GLY A 213 -2.81 7.85 1.74
CA GLY A 213 -1.70 6.97 2.12
C GLY A 213 -1.83 5.53 1.63
N THR A 214 -2.43 5.30 0.45
CA THR A 214 -2.68 3.97 -0.11
C THR A 214 -1.35 3.22 -0.33
N LEU A 215 -1.24 1.99 0.20
CA LEU A 215 -0.08 1.11 -0.02
C LEU A 215 -0.32 0.13 -1.19
N TYR A 216 0.74 -0.47 -1.72
CA TYR A 216 0.65 -1.46 -2.80
C TYR A 216 -0.26 -2.67 -2.48
N PRO A 217 -0.25 -3.24 -1.26
CA PRO A 217 -1.21 -4.28 -0.88
C PRO A 217 -2.67 -3.83 -1.01
N ASP A 218 -2.99 -2.57 -0.69
CA ASP A 218 -4.36 -2.04 -0.81
C ASP A 218 -4.80 -1.97 -2.28
N VAL A 219 -3.87 -1.66 -3.19
CA VAL A 219 -4.12 -1.64 -4.63
C VAL A 219 -4.41 -3.04 -5.15
N ILE A 220 -3.58 -4.04 -4.80
CA ILE A 220 -3.80 -5.43 -5.24
C ILE A 220 -5.13 -5.97 -4.71
N GLU A 221 -5.45 -5.71 -3.43
CA GLU A 221 -6.70 -6.14 -2.83
C GLU A 221 -7.95 -5.49 -3.49
N SER A 222 -7.79 -4.31 -4.10
CA SER A 222 -8.86 -3.62 -4.83
C SER A 222 -9.09 -4.12 -6.26
N ILE A 223 -8.06 -4.72 -6.88
CA ILE A 223 -8.15 -5.31 -8.21
C ILE A 223 -8.70 -6.74 -8.03
N SER A 224 -10.01 -6.88 -8.09
CA SER A 224 -10.68 -8.19 -8.01
C SER A 224 -10.25 -9.09 -9.19
N TYR A 225 -9.21 -9.90 -8.99
CA TYR A 225 -8.77 -10.90 -9.96
C TYR A 225 -9.74 -12.08 -9.91
N LYS A 226 -10.66 -12.11 -10.90
CA LYS A 226 -11.49 -13.24 -11.35
C LYS A 226 -11.55 -14.45 -10.39
N GLY A 227 -12.47 -14.42 -9.43
CA GLY A 227 -12.85 -15.56 -8.60
C GLY A 227 -13.71 -15.13 -7.41
N PRO A 228 -14.48 -16.05 -6.77
CA PRO A 228 -15.32 -15.73 -5.62
C PRO A 228 -14.45 -15.49 -4.39
N SER A 229 -13.69 -14.40 -4.38
CA SER A 229 -13.02 -13.92 -3.18
C SER A 229 -14.09 -13.29 -2.31
N ALA A 230 -14.21 -13.76 -1.07
CA ALA A 230 -15.00 -13.04 -0.08
C ALA A 230 -14.52 -11.60 -0.05
N THR A 231 -15.43 -10.64 -0.13
CA THR A 231 -15.11 -9.21 -0.06
C THR A 231 -14.58 -8.91 1.35
N ILE A 232 -13.30 -9.17 1.60
CA ILE A 232 -12.67 -9.08 2.92
C ILE A 232 -12.53 -7.60 3.35
N LYS A 233 -12.48 -6.67 2.38
CA LYS A 233 -12.55 -5.22 2.62
C LYS A 233 -13.45 -4.55 1.58
N THR A 234 -14.65 -4.15 1.99
CA THR A 234 -15.42 -3.15 1.23
C THR A 234 -14.69 -1.80 1.34
N HIS A 235 -13.82 -1.52 0.37
CA HIS A 235 -13.54 -0.18 -0.17
C HIS A 235 -13.37 0.94 0.87
N HIS A 236 -12.28 0.91 1.63
CA HIS A 236 -11.92 2.02 2.53
C HIS A 236 -10.72 2.86 2.06
N ASN A 237 -9.83 2.33 1.21
CA ASN A 237 -8.65 3.08 0.74
C ASN A 237 -8.72 3.48 -0.75
N VAL A 238 -9.30 2.66 -1.63
CA VAL A 238 -9.26 2.87 -3.10
C VAL A 238 -10.65 3.19 -3.70
N GLY A 239 -11.69 3.19 -2.87
CA GLY A 239 -13.08 3.20 -3.32
C GLY A 239 -13.77 4.55 -3.29
N GLY A 240 -13.29 5.48 -4.12
CA GLY A 240 -14.05 6.64 -4.59
C GLY A 240 -14.47 7.63 -3.50
N LEU A 241 -13.85 8.81 -3.52
CA LEU A 241 -14.42 9.97 -2.84
C LEU A 241 -15.89 10.14 -3.24
N PRO A 242 -16.75 10.67 -2.36
CA PRO A 242 -18.12 10.99 -2.73
C PRO A 242 -18.14 11.71 -4.07
N ALA A 243 -19.14 11.45 -4.93
CA ALA A 243 -19.23 12.13 -6.23
C ALA A 243 -19.26 13.68 -6.10
N SER A 244 -19.61 14.20 -4.92
CA SER A 244 -19.53 15.61 -4.55
C SER A 244 -18.09 16.13 -4.43
N MET A 245 -17.13 15.28 -4.05
CA MET A 245 -15.74 15.65 -3.80
C MET A 245 -14.94 15.52 -5.10
N ARG A 246 -14.89 16.63 -5.86
CA ARG A 246 -14.19 16.75 -7.16
C ARG A 246 -12.67 16.91 -7.00
N LEU A 247 -12.04 16.07 -6.16
CA LEU A 247 -10.60 16.09 -5.92
C LEU A 247 -9.90 14.98 -6.72
N LYS A 248 -8.72 15.30 -7.23
CA LYS A 248 -7.78 14.37 -7.86
C LYS A 248 -6.89 13.74 -6.79
N LEU A 249 -6.55 12.47 -6.94
CA LEU A 249 -5.78 11.73 -5.93
C LEU A 249 -4.27 11.88 -6.12
N ILE A 250 -3.55 11.94 -5.00
CA ILE A 250 -2.10 11.78 -4.90
C ILE A 250 -1.83 10.63 -3.92
N GLU A 251 -1.15 9.59 -4.39
CA GLU A 251 -0.93 8.33 -3.64
C GLU A 251 0.57 8.01 -3.52
N PRO A 252 1.31 8.61 -2.56
CA PRO A 252 2.77 8.49 -2.43
C PRO A 252 3.33 7.09 -2.28
N LEU A 253 2.55 6.21 -1.69
CA LEU A 253 3.03 4.90 -1.23
C LEU A 253 2.46 3.78 -2.09
N ARG A 254 1.85 4.13 -3.24
CA ARG A 254 1.12 3.18 -4.08
C ARG A 254 1.98 2.04 -4.61
N GLU A 255 3.27 2.29 -4.78
CA GLU A 255 4.25 1.31 -5.28
C GLU A 255 5.07 0.64 -4.16
N LEU A 256 4.74 0.94 -2.90
CA LEU A 256 5.43 0.48 -1.69
C LEU A 256 4.61 -0.54 -0.88
#